data_AF-A0A8T6CI59-F1
#
_entry.id   AF-A0A8T6CI59-F1
#
_cell.length_a   1.000
_cell.length_b   1.000
_cell.length_c   1.000
_cell.angle_alpha   90.00
_cell.angle_beta   90.00
_cell.angle_gamma   90.00
#
_symmetry.space_group_name_H-M   'P 1'
#
loop_
_entity.id
_entity.type
_entity.pdbx_description
1 polymer ?
#
loop_
_entity_poly.entity_id
_entity_poly.type
_entity_poly.pdbx_seq_one_letter_code
_entity_poly.pdbx_strand_id
1 'polypeptide(L)'
;RPEAFNYIILMSDGVANVDATNPFAILDSAPDRDHLNPLRLITVGVGIANYNDYLLEQLAQHGNGWYRYLDDTAQARSTFSRENWLALSRPFADQARAQVTWDPWFVQSWRIVGYENRVTPDHTFEQNRREFAELPSGAATTVFYELVLRDEARSRSATLADIEVRWVHPVTGDTYAQTATVQGSTGAPFDAGDRYLRFGAIVALAADRYSALTPQVANAAVDAGGIHSDLEALLAELGLLHERLGSAEAYRDFRQVLDSLTVAAAELAPSTGYSQ
;
A
#
# COMPACT_ATOMS: atom_id res chain seq x y z
N ARG A 1 -32.82 -6.05 -5.94
CA ARG A 1 -33.22 -4.66 -5.59
C ARG A 1 -32.20 -3.76 -6.27
N PRO A 2 -32.60 -2.81 -7.13
CA PRO A 2 -31.69 -1.96 -7.89
C PRO A 2 -30.65 -1.24 -7.02
N GLU A 3 -31.06 -0.78 -5.83
CA GLU A 3 -30.20 -0.07 -4.87
C GLU A 3 -29.57 -0.96 -3.78
N ALA A 4 -29.66 -2.29 -3.90
CA ALA A 4 -29.02 -3.19 -2.93
C ALA A 4 -27.67 -3.68 -3.44
N PHE A 5 -26.62 -3.53 -2.64
CA PHE A 5 -25.30 -4.10 -2.94
C PHE A 5 -25.31 -5.63 -2.85
N ASN A 6 -24.67 -6.30 -3.81
CA ASN A 6 -24.49 -7.75 -3.82
C ASN A 6 -23.05 -8.10 -3.44
N TYR A 7 -22.87 -9.00 -2.47
CA TYR A 7 -21.56 -9.46 -2.01
C TYR A 7 -21.46 -10.97 -2.16
N ILE A 8 -20.32 -11.44 -2.66
CA ILE A 8 -19.85 -12.80 -2.45
C ILE A 8 -18.73 -12.73 -1.42
N ILE A 9 -18.83 -13.52 -0.36
CA ILE A 9 -17.78 -13.66 0.64
C ILE A 9 -17.13 -15.02 0.45
N LEU A 10 -15.88 -15.02 0.01
CA LEU A 10 -15.05 -16.21 -0.13
C LEU A 10 -14.12 -16.29 1.08
N MET A 11 -14.28 -17.31 1.90
CA MET A 11 -13.37 -17.60 3.01
C MET A 11 -12.57 -18.86 2.68
N SER A 12 -11.25 -18.79 2.78
CA SER A 12 -10.36 -19.91 2.48
C SER A 12 -9.27 -20.04 3.53
N ASP A 13 -8.98 -21.27 3.92
CA ASP A 13 -7.84 -21.63 4.76
C ASP A 13 -6.65 -22.13 3.95
N GLY A 14 -6.59 -21.88 2.65
CA GLY A 14 -5.46 -22.34 1.86
C GLY A 14 -5.33 -21.73 0.48
N VAL A 15 -4.21 -22.09 -0.15
CA VAL A 15 -3.89 -21.84 -1.55
C VAL A 15 -4.82 -22.71 -2.40
N ALA A 16 -5.53 -22.11 -3.36
CA ALA A 16 -6.26 -22.91 -4.33
C ALA A 16 -5.27 -23.83 -5.07
N ASN A 17 -5.46 -25.13 -4.93
CA ASN A 17 -4.53 -26.15 -5.39
C ASN A 17 -5.20 -27.19 -6.30
N VAL A 18 -6.49 -27.01 -6.60
CA VAL A 18 -7.29 -27.84 -7.51
C VAL A 18 -8.00 -26.91 -8.50
N ASP A 19 -7.96 -27.28 -9.79
CA ASP A 19 -8.58 -26.57 -10.92
C ASP A 19 -8.02 -25.17 -11.22
N ALA A 20 -8.87 -24.19 -11.58
CA ALA A 20 -8.43 -22.86 -12.00
C ALA A 20 -7.82 -22.11 -10.81
N THR A 21 -6.49 -21.98 -10.81
CA THR A 21 -5.72 -21.22 -9.82
C THR A 21 -5.33 -19.83 -10.31
N ASN A 22 -5.68 -19.49 -11.56
CA ASN A 22 -5.47 -18.18 -12.14
C ASN A 22 -6.65 -17.25 -11.77
N PRO A 23 -6.41 -16.13 -11.05
CA PRO A 23 -7.47 -15.20 -10.65
C PRO A 23 -8.30 -14.69 -11.82
N PHE A 24 -7.65 -14.38 -12.95
CA PHE A 24 -8.34 -13.85 -14.14
C PHE A 24 -9.26 -14.89 -14.77
N ALA A 25 -8.85 -16.16 -14.85
CA ALA A 25 -9.69 -17.23 -15.39
C ALA A 25 -10.93 -17.47 -14.51
N ILE A 26 -10.79 -17.37 -13.18
CA ILE A 26 -11.92 -17.47 -12.25
C ILE A 26 -12.87 -16.28 -12.46
N LEU A 27 -12.34 -15.07 -12.54
CA LEU A 27 -13.15 -13.86 -12.66
C LEU A 27 -13.83 -13.73 -14.04
N ASP A 28 -13.18 -14.19 -15.11
CA ASP A 28 -13.74 -14.21 -16.47
C ASP A 28 -14.84 -15.26 -16.62
N SER A 29 -14.87 -16.27 -15.76
CA SER A 29 -15.98 -17.23 -15.69
C SER A 29 -17.25 -16.63 -15.09
N ALA A 30 -17.18 -15.46 -14.44
CA ALA A 30 -18.33 -14.78 -13.86
C ALA A 30 -19.17 -14.09 -14.97
N PRO A 31 -20.41 -14.54 -15.23
CA PRO A 31 -21.17 -14.15 -16.42
C PRO A 31 -21.73 -12.71 -16.40
N ASP A 32 -21.61 -11.98 -15.28
CA ASP A 32 -22.31 -10.69 -15.06
C ASP A 32 -21.39 -9.63 -14.43
N ARG A 33 -20.34 -9.21 -15.14
CA ARG A 33 -19.46 -8.09 -14.71
C ARG A 33 -20.02 -6.71 -15.07
N ASP A 34 -21.17 -6.65 -15.75
CA ASP A 34 -21.60 -5.51 -16.59
C ASP A 34 -22.87 -4.76 -16.16
N HIS A 35 -23.27 -4.84 -14.89
CA HIS A 35 -24.49 -4.15 -14.43
C HIS A 35 -24.20 -2.87 -13.62
N LEU A 36 -25.18 -1.97 -13.62
CA LEU A 36 -25.36 -0.82 -12.71
C LEU A 36 -25.21 -1.16 -11.21
N ASN A 37 -25.08 -2.44 -10.86
CA ASN A 37 -24.91 -2.96 -9.51
C ASN A 37 -23.88 -4.09 -9.52
N PRO A 38 -22.57 -3.77 -9.47
CA PRO A 38 -21.51 -4.77 -9.54
C PRO A 38 -21.55 -5.69 -8.33
N LEU A 39 -21.31 -6.97 -8.58
CA LEU A 39 -21.07 -7.96 -7.54
C LEU A 39 -19.70 -7.70 -6.91
N ARG A 40 -19.64 -7.66 -5.58
CA ARG A 40 -18.41 -7.39 -4.81
C ARG A 40 -17.88 -8.68 -4.21
N LEU A 41 -16.65 -9.04 -4.56
CA LEU A 41 -15.99 -10.24 -4.08
C LEU A 41 -15.10 -9.89 -2.89
N ILE A 42 -15.56 -10.21 -1.69
CA ILE A 42 -14.80 -10.11 -0.46
C ILE A 42 -14.07 -11.43 -0.25
N THR A 43 -12.76 -11.39 -0.08
CA THR A 43 -11.95 -12.59 0.17
C THR A 43 -11.34 -12.55 1.55
N VAL A 44 -11.34 -13.68 2.24
CA VAL A 44 -10.90 -13.78 3.64
C VAL A 44 -10.01 -15.01 3.78
N GLY A 45 -8.75 -14.78 4.13
CA GLY A 45 -7.81 -15.84 4.49
C GLY A 45 -7.96 -16.18 5.98
N VAL A 46 -7.95 -17.47 6.34
CA VAL A 46 -8.02 -17.94 7.74
C VAL A 46 -6.99 -19.04 7.97
N GLY A 47 -6.15 -18.98 9.00
CA GLY A 47 -5.21 -20.09 9.25
C GLY A 47 -3.97 -19.73 10.06
N ILE A 48 -3.02 -20.69 10.16
CA ILE A 48 -1.96 -20.66 11.19
C ILE A 48 -0.54 -20.50 10.64
N ALA A 49 -0.25 -20.73 9.35
CA ALA A 49 1.06 -20.41 8.74
C ALA A 49 1.10 -20.75 7.25
N ASN A 50 1.91 -19.98 6.51
CA ASN A 50 2.22 -20.07 5.07
C ASN A 50 1.06 -19.76 4.13
N TYR A 51 1.01 -18.53 3.63
CA TYR A 51 0.00 -18.15 2.65
C TYR A 51 0.56 -17.52 1.39
N ASN A 52 0.22 -18.15 0.27
CA ASN A 52 0.22 -17.52 -1.04
C ASN A 52 -1.18 -16.89 -1.25
N ASP A 53 -1.40 -15.75 -0.59
CA ASP A 53 -2.66 -15.00 -0.63
C ASP A 53 -2.85 -14.20 -1.91
N TYR A 54 -1.86 -14.22 -2.79
CA TYR A 54 -1.88 -13.53 -4.07
C TYR A 54 -3.19 -13.82 -4.82
N LEU A 55 -3.67 -15.06 -4.81
CA LEU A 55 -4.94 -15.39 -5.44
C LEU A 55 -6.12 -14.66 -4.81
N LEU A 56 -6.29 -14.74 -3.50
CA LEU A 56 -7.41 -14.11 -2.78
C LEU A 56 -7.36 -12.59 -2.91
N GLU A 57 -6.17 -12.01 -2.84
CA GLU A 57 -5.94 -10.58 -3.03
C GLU A 57 -6.33 -10.15 -4.45
N GLN A 58 -5.82 -10.85 -5.48
CA GLN A 58 -6.16 -10.55 -6.86
C GLN A 58 -7.67 -10.71 -7.12
N LEU A 59 -8.31 -11.74 -6.57
CA LEU A 59 -9.75 -11.95 -6.68
C LEU A 59 -10.55 -10.78 -6.09
N ALA A 60 -10.21 -10.32 -4.89
CA ALA A 60 -10.87 -9.16 -4.30
C ALA A 60 -10.62 -7.87 -5.10
N GLN A 61 -9.36 -7.63 -5.48
CA GLN A 61 -8.95 -6.44 -6.22
C GLN A 61 -9.67 -6.30 -7.56
N HIS A 62 -9.82 -7.40 -8.31
CA HIS A 62 -10.48 -7.41 -9.62
C HIS A 62 -11.98 -7.74 -9.55
N GLY A 63 -12.48 -8.03 -8.35
CA GLY A 63 -13.88 -8.33 -8.04
C GLY A 63 -14.58 -7.22 -7.25
N ASN A 64 -14.03 -6.00 -7.22
CA ASN A 64 -14.59 -4.83 -6.53
C ASN A 64 -14.87 -5.08 -5.03
N GLY A 65 -14.01 -5.83 -4.35
CA GLY A 65 -14.11 -6.05 -2.91
C GLY A 65 -12.77 -5.87 -2.21
N TRP A 66 -12.71 -6.34 -0.97
CA TRP A 66 -11.52 -6.25 -0.13
C TRP A 66 -11.04 -7.63 0.29
N TYR A 67 -9.74 -7.71 0.55
CA TYR A 67 -9.07 -8.88 1.10
C TYR A 67 -8.73 -8.65 2.57
N ARG A 68 -8.90 -9.67 3.42
CA ARG A 68 -8.37 -9.64 4.79
C ARG A 68 -7.91 -11.02 5.25
N TYR A 69 -6.74 -11.08 5.87
CA TYR A 69 -6.28 -12.25 6.61
C TYR A 69 -6.75 -12.19 8.07
N LEU A 70 -7.17 -13.32 8.62
CA LEU A 70 -7.59 -13.47 10.01
C LEU A 70 -6.80 -14.62 10.64
N ASP A 71 -5.86 -14.28 11.52
CA ASP A 71 -5.04 -15.23 12.29
C ASP A 71 -5.71 -15.66 13.61
N ASP A 72 -6.63 -14.85 14.13
CA ASP A 72 -7.29 -15.12 15.40
C ASP A 72 -8.79 -14.78 15.42
N THR A 73 -9.46 -15.31 16.44
CA THR A 73 -10.90 -15.14 16.62
C THR A 73 -11.32 -13.72 17.02
N ALA A 74 -10.42 -12.93 17.60
CA ALA A 74 -10.71 -11.54 17.97
C ALA A 74 -10.73 -10.64 16.72
N GLN A 75 -9.79 -10.83 15.79
CA GLN A 75 -9.77 -10.19 14.48
C GLN A 75 -11.02 -10.56 13.67
N ALA A 76 -11.42 -11.83 13.68
CA ALA A 76 -12.64 -12.26 13.01
C ALA A 76 -13.89 -11.58 13.58
N ARG A 77 -14.04 -11.56 14.92
CA ARG A 77 -15.16 -10.88 15.60
C ARG A 77 -15.18 -9.38 15.33
N SER A 78 -14.00 -8.74 15.32
CA SER A 78 -13.87 -7.33 15.02
C SER A 78 -14.28 -7.04 13.57
N THR A 79 -13.71 -7.78 12.61
CA THR A 79 -13.96 -7.61 11.16
C THR A 79 -15.44 -7.76 10.82
N PHE A 80 -16.08 -8.81 11.32
CA PHE A 80 -17.49 -9.10 11.07
C PHE A 80 -18.44 -8.49 12.12
N SER A 81 -17.94 -7.61 12.99
CA SER A 81 -18.82 -6.79 13.82
C SER A 81 -19.74 -5.97 12.92
N ARG A 82 -20.97 -5.72 13.38
CA ARG A 82 -21.97 -4.99 12.59
C ARG A 82 -21.45 -3.65 12.08
N GLU A 83 -20.68 -2.94 12.90
CA GLU A 83 -20.14 -1.62 12.59
C GLU A 83 -19.07 -1.72 11.50
N ASN A 84 -18.07 -2.59 11.67
CA ASN A 84 -17.00 -2.75 10.69
C ASN A 84 -17.49 -3.35 9.38
N TRP A 85 -18.40 -4.33 9.44
CA TRP A 85 -19.03 -4.87 8.24
C TRP A 85 -19.75 -3.78 7.45
N LEU A 86 -20.56 -2.95 8.10
CA LEU A 86 -21.29 -1.86 7.43
C LEU A 86 -20.38 -0.77 6.85
N ALA A 87 -19.22 -0.54 7.47
CA ALA A 87 -18.21 0.39 6.98
C ALA A 87 -17.49 -0.17 5.75
N LEU A 88 -17.05 -1.44 5.81
CA LEU A 88 -16.28 -2.12 4.78
C LEU A 88 -17.12 -2.57 3.58
N SER A 89 -18.39 -2.88 3.80
CA SER A 89 -19.25 -3.38 2.73
C SER A 89 -19.82 -2.23 1.91
N ARG A 90 -20.10 -1.06 2.50
CA ARG A 90 -20.73 0.04 1.76
C ARG A 90 -19.68 0.96 1.14
N PRO A 91 -19.56 0.99 -0.20
CA PRO A 91 -18.71 1.97 -0.84
C PRO A 91 -19.21 3.38 -0.52
N PHE A 92 -18.25 4.25 -0.26
CA PHE A 92 -18.47 5.68 -0.24
C PHE A 92 -18.19 6.30 -1.61
N ALA A 93 -17.17 5.79 -2.29
CA ALA A 93 -16.68 6.30 -3.56
C ALA A 93 -16.41 5.14 -4.51
N ASP A 94 -16.94 5.23 -5.72
CA ASP A 94 -16.58 4.38 -6.87
C ASP A 94 -15.61 5.15 -7.78
N GLN A 95 -14.81 4.43 -8.56
CA GLN A 95 -13.82 4.97 -9.49
C GLN A 95 -12.92 6.06 -8.88
N ALA A 96 -12.56 5.91 -7.61
CA ALA A 96 -11.74 6.84 -6.88
C ALA A 96 -10.31 6.87 -7.44
N ARG A 97 -9.80 8.08 -7.67
CA ARG A 97 -8.49 8.31 -8.27
C ARG A 97 -7.93 9.66 -7.84
N ALA A 98 -6.60 9.76 -7.79
CA ALA A 98 -5.90 10.99 -7.49
C ALA A 98 -4.83 11.26 -8.54
N GLN A 99 -4.63 12.54 -8.90
CA GLN A 99 -3.53 13.00 -9.72
C GLN A 99 -2.75 14.07 -8.97
N VAL A 100 -1.43 14.03 -9.10
CA VAL A 100 -0.54 15.06 -8.57
C VAL A 100 0.17 15.72 -9.76
N THR A 101 -0.03 17.02 -9.91
CA THR A 101 0.60 17.83 -10.94
C THR A 101 1.71 18.66 -10.30
N TRP A 102 2.95 18.27 -10.54
CA TRP A 102 4.13 18.94 -9.98
C TRP A 102 4.49 20.21 -10.75
N ASP A 103 4.92 21.24 -10.04
CA ASP A 103 5.44 22.46 -10.66
C ASP A 103 6.87 22.20 -11.18
N PRO A 104 7.10 22.19 -12.51
CA PRO A 104 8.41 21.90 -13.09
C PRO A 104 9.47 22.97 -12.77
N TRP A 105 9.06 24.15 -12.30
CA TRP A 105 9.97 25.19 -11.82
C TRP A 105 10.61 24.85 -10.48
N PHE A 106 9.95 24.03 -9.67
CA PHE A 106 10.41 23.68 -8.32
C PHE A 106 10.79 22.20 -8.18
N VAL A 107 10.14 21.33 -8.94
CA VAL A 107 10.36 19.89 -8.91
C VAL A 107 11.06 19.46 -10.20
N GLN A 108 12.28 18.94 -10.07
CA GLN A 108 13.07 18.45 -11.19
C GLN A 108 12.61 17.07 -11.65
N SER A 109 12.39 16.17 -10.71
CA SER A 109 11.86 14.83 -10.96
C SER A 109 11.17 14.30 -9.70
N TRP A 110 10.33 13.29 -9.89
CA TRP A 110 9.59 12.64 -8.82
C TRP A 110 9.39 11.16 -9.12
N ARG A 111 9.18 10.37 -8.08
CA ARG A 111 8.67 9.01 -8.18
C ARG A 111 7.70 8.72 -7.03
N ILE A 112 6.71 7.88 -7.29
CA ILE A 112 5.87 7.30 -6.24
C ILE A 112 6.65 6.16 -5.56
N VAL A 113 6.43 5.93 -4.28
CA VAL A 113 7.10 4.87 -3.49
C VAL A 113 6.05 3.88 -2.99
N GLY A 114 6.20 2.61 -3.36
CA GLY A 114 5.37 1.49 -2.93
C GLY A 114 4.01 1.37 -3.63
N TYR A 115 3.75 2.19 -4.64
CA TYR A 115 2.49 2.23 -5.41
C TYR A 115 2.72 2.32 -6.93
N GLU A 116 3.90 1.92 -7.41
CA GLU A 116 4.34 2.03 -8.80
C GLU A 116 3.39 1.27 -9.74
N ASN A 117 2.93 0.10 -9.32
CA ASN A 117 2.00 -0.76 -10.08
C ASN A 117 0.57 -0.20 -10.18
N ARG A 118 0.28 0.93 -9.54
CA ARG A 118 -1.04 1.60 -9.55
C ARG A 118 -1.03 2.88 -10.38
N VAL A 119 0.09 3.25 -11.00
CA VAL A 119 0.18 4.45 -11.85
C VAL A 119 -0.48 4.20 -13.20
N THR A 120 -1.42 5.06 -13.57
CA THR A 120 -2.10 5.05 -14.87
C THR A 120 -1.68 6.26 -15.71
N PRO A 121 -1.78 6.20 -17.05
CA PRO A 121 -1.43 7.33 -17.91
C PRO A 121 -2.33 8.56 -17.67
N ASP A 122 -1.76 9.77 -17.72
CA ASP A 122 -2.48 11.03 -17.41
C ASP A 122 -3.76 11.24 -18.23
N HIS A 123 -3.74 10.87 -19.52
CA HIS A 123 -4.90 11.03 -20.41
C HIS A 123 -6.12 10.21 -19.98
N THR A 124 -5.96 9.29 -19.03
CA THR A 124 -7.05 8.46 -18.49
C THR A 124 -7.71 9.08 -17.26
N PHE A 125 -7.11 10.10 -16.63
CA PHE A 125 -7.58 10.67 -15.37
C PHE A 125 -8.99 11.27 -15.47
N GLU A 126 -9.30 11.92 -16.58
CA GLU A 126 -10.62 12.52 -16.84
C GLU A 126 -11.68 11.48 -17.24
N GLN A 127 -11.27 10.27 -17.64
CA GLN A 127 -12.16 9.25 -18.19
C GLN A 127 -12.75 8.39 -17.08
N ASN A 128 -14.06 8.12 -17.10
CA ASN A 128 -14.65 7.15 -16.20
C ASN A 128 -14.26 5.73 -16.66
N ARG A 129 -13.50 5.02 -15.82
CA ARG A 129 -12.99 3.67 -16.09
C ARG A 129 -13.25 2.78 -14.89
N ARG A 130 -13.62 1.52 -15.17
CA ARG A 130 -13.91 0.52 -14.13
C ARG A 130 -12.68 0.06 -13.33
N GLU A 131 -11.48 0.35 -13.83
CA GLU A 131 -10.21 -0.06 -13.23
C GLU A 131 -9.83 0.80 -12.02
N PHE A 132 -10.52 1.93 -11.80
CA PHE A 132 -10.28 2.80 -10.65
C PHE A 132 -10.89 2.23 -9.37
N ALA A 133 -10.32 2.61 -8.23
CA ALA A 133 -10.59 1.96 -6.96
C ALA A 133 -12.01 2.24 -6.42
N GLU A 134 -12.66 1.22 -5.86
CA GLU A 134 -13.79 1.40 -4.96
C GLU A 134 -13.29 1.62 -3.53
N LEU A 135 -13.74 2.69 -2.87
CA LEU A 135 -13.34 3.03 -1.51
C LEU A 135 -14.52 2.88 -0.54
N PRO A 136 -14.40 2.01 0.48
CA PRO A 136 -15.40 1.91 1.55
C PRO A 136 -15.35 3.12 2.49
N SER A 137 -16.41 3.30 3.26
CA SER A 137 -16.47 4.35 4.27
C SER A 137 -15.40 4.13 5.35
N GLY A 138 -14.61 5.16 5.64
CA GLY A 138 -13.51 5.09 6.61
C GLY A 138 -12.20 4.54 6.04
N ALA A 139 -12.13 4.19 4.76
CA ALA A 139 -10.86 3.89 4.10
C ALA A 139 -9.96 5.11 4.07
N ALA A 140 -8.66 4.88 4.33
CA ALA A 140 -7.62 5.89 4.21
C ALA A 140 -6.42 5.25 3.51
N THR A 141 -5.84 5.98 2.56
CA THR A 141 -4.63 5.59 1.84
C THR A 141 -3.61 6.69 1.99
N THR A 142 -2.36 6.32 2.29
CA THR A 142 -1.22 7.23 2.32
C THR A 142 -0.27 6.85 1.19
N VAL A 143 0.08 7.82 0.37
CA VAL A 143 1.02 7.65 -0.75
C VAL A 143 2.24 8.51 -0.48
N PHE A 144 3.43 7.93 -0.64
CA PHE A 144 4.69 8.64 -0.51
C PHE A 144 5.26 8.95 -1.90
N TYR A 145 5.82 10.16 -2.02
CA TYR A 145 6.55 10.60 -3.20
C TYR A 145 7.98 10.97 -2.80
N GLU A 146 8.95 10.50 -3.57
CA GLU A 146 10.32 10.98 -3.50
C GLU A 146 10.52 12.06 -4.56
N LEU A 147 11.02 13.22 -4.15
CA LEU A 147 11.16 14.41 -4.99
C LEU A 147 12.63 14.83 -5.10
N VAL A 148 13.06 15.14 -6.32
CA VAL A 148 14.28 15.91 -6.54
C VAL A 148 13.86 17.37 -6.74
N LEU A 149 14.18 18.20 -5.74
CA LEU A 149 13.87 19.63 -5.77
C LEU A 149 14.98 20.43 -6.44
N ARG A 150 14.58 21.43 -7.24
CA ARG A 150 15.48 22.46 -7.78
C ARG A 150 15.88 23.46 -6.69
N ASP A 151 16.96 24.20 -6.91
CA ASP A 151 17.52 25.13 -5.93
C ASP A 151 16.53 26.24 -5.53
N GLU A 152 15.66 26.64 -6.45
CA GLU A 152 14.61 27.65 -6.23
C GLU A 152 13.57 27.23 -5.19
N ALA A 153 13.37 25.92 -5.00
CA ALA A 153 12.48 25.36 -3.98
C ALA A 153 13.18 25.19 -2.62
N ARG A 154 14.52 25.18 -2.61
CA ARG A 154 15.33 25.00 -1.38
C ARG A 154 15.54 26.30 -0.60
N SER A 155 15.25 27.44 -1.22
CA SER A 155 15.55 28.77 -0.66
C SER A 155 14.32 29.50 -0.11
N ARG A 156 13.10 28.98 -0.30
CA ARG A 156 11.84 29.61 0.11
C ARG A 156 10.71 28.60 0.21
N SER A 157 9.62 28.98 0.90
CA SER A 157 8.35 28.28 0.77
C SER A 157 7.87 28.38 -0.68
N ALA A 158 7.49 27.25 -1.28
CA ALA A 158 7.05 27.19 -2.67
C ALA A 158 5.87 26.23 -2.82
N THR A 159 4.97 26.53 -3.75
CA THR A 159 3.97 25.56 -4.22
C THR A 159 4.70 24.48 -5.01
N LEU A 160 4.70 23.24 -4.53
CA LEU A 160 5.37 22.12 -5.21
C LEU A 160 4.44 21.39 -6.19
N ALA A 161 3.16 21.31 -5.87
CA ALA A 161 2.18 20.61 -6.69
C ALA A 161 0.75 21.03 -6.38
N ASP A 162 -0.14 20.72 -7.32
CA ASP A 162 -1.58 20.59 -7.07
C ASP A 162 -1.96 19.11 -7.08
N ILE A 163 -2.87 18.74 -6.19
CA ILE A 163 -3.46 17.41 -6.07
C ILE A 163 -4.93 17.54 -6.41
N GLU A 164 -5.43 16.63 -7.24
CA GLU A 164 -6.84 16.48 -7.51
C GLU A 164 -7.28 15.06 -7.21
N VAL A 165 -8.32 14.91 -6.39
CA VAL A 165 -8.97 13.63 -6.08
C VAL A 165 -10.36 13.64 -6.69
N ARG A 166 -10.71 12.56 -7.40
CA ARG A 166 -12.00 12.37 -8.04
C ARG A 166 -12.64 11.06 -7.65
N TRP A 167 -13.96 11.04 -7.60
CA TRP A 167 -14.75 9.83 -7.40
C TRP A 167 -16.16 9.97 -7.95
N VAL A 168 -16.83 8.84 -8.10
CA VAL A 168 -18.23 8.70 -8.48
C VAL A 168 -19.02 8.22 -7.27
N HIS A 169 -20.20 8.78 -7.03
CA HIS A 169 -21.07 8.28 -5.96
C HIS A 169 -21.69 6.94 -6.40
N PRO A 170 -21.54 5.86 -5.59
CA PRO A 170 -21.81 4.49 -6.03
C PRO A 170 -23.30 4.18 -6.29
N VAL A 171 -24.22 5.04 -5.83
CA VAL A 171 -25.67 4.89 -6.07
C VAL A 171 -26.19 5.84 -7.15
N THR A 172 -25.92 7.15 -7.03
CA THR A 172 -26.45 8.16 -7.96
C THR A 172 -25.66 8.26 -9.27
N GLY A 173 -24.39 7.85 -9.28
CA GLY A 173 -23.50 8.03 -10.43
C GLY A 173 -22.94 9.46 -10.58
N ASP A 174 -23.23 10.35 -9.62
CA ASP A 174 -22.71 11.72 -9.64
C ASP A 174 -21.19 11.74 -9.47
N THR A 175 -20.51 12.60 -10.22
CA THR A 175 -19.05 12.74 -10.14
C THR A 175 -18.67 13.90 -9.23
N TYR A 176 -17.66 13.69 -8.39
CA TYR A 176 -17.12 14.66 -7.44
C TYR A 176 -15.62 14.82 -7.65
N ALA A 177 -15.12 16.01 -7.35
CA ALA A 177 -13.70 16.33 -7.38
C ALA A 177 -13.34 17.26 -6.21
N GLN A 178 -12.15 17.09 -5.67
CA GLN A 178 -11.57 17.96 -4.65
C GLN A 178 -10.11 18.23 -4.99
N THR A 179 -9.70 19.48 -4.86
CA THR A 179 -8.31 19.91 -5.09
C THR A 179 -7.64 20.38 -3.82
N ALA A 180 -6.33 20.22 -3.76
CA ALA A 180 -5.47 20.73 -2.70
C ALA A 180 -4.11 21.12 -3.27
N THR A 181 -3.49 22.15 -2.71
CA THR A 181 -2.15 22.59 -3.13
C THR A 181 -1.12 22.18 -2.09
N VAL A 182 -0.01 21.61 -2.55
CA VAL A 182 1.12 21.19 -1.72
C VAL A 182 2.11 22.32 -1.59
N GLN A 183 2.29 22.81 -0.36
CA GLN A 183 3.35 23.76 -0.03
C GLN A 183 4.59 22.99 0.44
N GLY A 184 5.71 23.22 -0.22
CA GLY A 184 7.01 22.74 0.18
C GLY A 184 7.73 23.76 1.05
N SER A 185 8.29 23.27 2.15
CA SER A 185 9.34 23.97 2.87
C SER A 185 10.49 23.01 3.12
N THR A 186 11.70 23.41 2.75
CA THR A 186 12.92 22.60 2.89
C THR A 186 13.63 22.83 4.23
N GLY A 187 13.07 23.68 5.09
CA GLY A 187 13.62 24.01 6.40
C GLY A 187 13.20 23.07 7.53
N ALA A 188 12.20 22.21 7.32
CA ALA A 188 11.76 21.25 8.33
C ALA A 188 12.56 19.94 8.21
N PRO A 189 13.32 19.54 9.24
CA PRO A 189 13.99 18.25 9.25
C PRO A 189 12.97 17.10 9.33
N PHE A 190 13.37 15.92 8.87
CA PHE A 190 12.50 14.73 8.86
C PHE A 190 11.99 14.36 10.26
N ASP A 191 12.80 14.57 11.29
CA ASP A 191 12.48 14.28 12.68
C ASP A 191 11.35 15.15 13.26
N ALA A 192 11.13 16.33 12.70
CA ALA A 192 10.02 17.23 13.05
C ALA A 192 8.67 16.81 12.46
N GLY A 193 8.65 15.83 11.55
CA GLY A 193 7.43 15.31 10.93
C GLY A 193 6.53 14.55 11.91
N ASP A 194 5.26 14.39 11.54
CA ASP A 194 4.34 13.55 12.32
C ASP A 194 4.88 12.12 12.41
N ARG A 195 4.85 11.55 13.61
CA ARG A 195 5.41 10.22 13.91
C ARG A 195 4.82 9.10 13.06
N TYR A 196 3.54 9.14 12.71
CA TYR A 196 2.92 8.11 11.88
C TYR A 196 3.33 8.26 10.42
N LEU A 197 3.47 9.49 9.93
CA LEU A 197 4.02 9.75 8.59
C LEU A 197 5.48 9.34 8.49
N ARG A 198 6.28 9.62 9.52
CA ARG A 198 7.67 9.15 9.62
C ARG A 198 7.74 7.63 9.61
N PHE A 199 6.94 6.96 10.45
CA PHE A 199 6.85 5.50 10.47
C PHE A 199 6.46 4.94 9.10
N GLY A 200 5.40 5.47 8.49
CA GLY A 200 4.96 5.06 7.15
C GLY A 200 6.02 5.26 6.06
N ALA A 201 6.78 6.37 6.12
CA ALA A 201 7.86 6.63 5.17
C ALA A 201 9.01 5.61 5.30
N ILE A 202 9.39 5.27 6.54
CA ILE A 202 10.40 4.23 6.81
C ILE A 202 9.93 2.88 6.27
N VAL A 203 8.67 2.50 6.52
CA VAL A 203 8.08 1.25 6.01
C VAL A 203 8.09 1.24 4.48
N ALA A 204 7.63 2.31 3.84
CA ALA A 204 7.56 2.41 2.39
C ALA A 204 8.96 2.32 1.74
N LEU A 205 9.95 3.02 2.30
CA LEU A 205 11.33 2.97 1.82
C LEU A 205 11.97 1.59 1.99
N ALA A 206 11.74 0.94 3.13
CA ALA A 206 12.23 -0.41 3.37
C ALA A 206 11.59 -1.41 2.40
N ALA A 207 10.29 -1.32 2.17
CA ALA A 207 9.60 -2.18 1.20
C ALA A 207 10.08 -1.95 -0.23
N ASP A 208 10.22 -0.70 -0.66
CA ASP A 208 10.74 -0.31 -1.99
C ASP A 208 12.14 -0.89 -2.23
N ARG A 209 13.05 -0.76 -1.24
CA ARG A 209 14.44 -1.21 -1.39
C ARG A 209 14.61 -2.72 -1.20
N TYR A 210 13.84 -3.33 -0.30
CA TYR A 210 14.14 -4.64 0.26
C TYR A 210 13.03 -5.68 0.15
N SER A 211 11.90 -5.38 -0.48
CA SER A 211 10.82 -6.38 -0.70
C SER A 211 11.28 -7.59 -1.51
N ALA A 212 12.26 -7.42 -2.40
CA ALA A 212 12.83 -8.50 -3.20
C ALA A 212 14.03 -9.21 -2.53
N LEU A 213 14.48 -8.74 -1.37
CA LEU A 213 15.59 -9.34 -0.63
C LEU A 213 15.12 -10.62 0.06
N THR A 214 15.30 -11.72 -0.65
CA THR A 214 15.26 -13.07 -0.06
C THR A 214 16.67 -13.49 0.33
N PRO A 215 16.83 -14.41 1.31
CA PRO A 215 18.13 -14.99 1.64
C PRO A 215 18.88 -15.57 0.42
N GLN A 216 18.16 -15.99 -0.63
CA GLN A 216 18.74 -16.50 -1.88
C GLN A 216 19.19 -15.40 -2.85
N VAL A 217 18.49 -14.26 -2.93
CA VAL A 217 18.85 -13.09 -3.75
C VAL A 217 20.00 -12.31 -3.12
N ALA A 218 20.07 -12.30 -1.80
CA ALA A 218 21.08 -11.60 -1.03
C ALA A 218 22.51 -12.17 -1.25
N ASN A 219 22.63 -13.47 -1.56
CA ASN A 219 23.89 -14.11 -2.00
C ASN A 219 24.42 -13.59 -3.36
N ALA A 220 23.59 -12.91 -4.14
CA ALA A 220 23.97 -12.28 -5.42
C ALA A 220 24.07 -10.75 -5.33
N ALA A 221 23.80 -10.16 -4.16
CA ALA A 221 23.86 -8.72 -3.97
C ALA A 221 25.31 -8.24 -3.95
N VAL A 222 25.63 -7.29 -4.83
CA VAL A 222 26.99 -6.77 -5.07
C VAL A 222 27.52 -5.92 -3.89
N ASP A 223 26.69 -5.59 -2.90
CA ASP A 223 27.05 -4.76 -1.74
C ASP A 223 26.27 -5.10 -0.45
N ALA A 224 26.53 -6.28 0.13
CA ALA A 224 25.92 -6.68 1.40
C ALA A 224 26.27 -5.73 2.57
N GLY A 225 27.46 -5.13 2.55
CA GLY A 225 27.90 -4.17 3.56
C GLY A 225 27.10 -2.86 3.51
N GLY A 226 26.84 -2.33 2.32
CA GLY A 226 25.97 -1.17 2.10
C GLY A 226 24.54 -1.43 2.57
N ILE A 227 23.98 -2.60 2.20
CA ILE A 227 22.63 -3.01 2.64
C ILE A 227 22.54 -3.09 4.17
N HIS A 228 23.50 -3.72 4.83
CA HIS A 228 23.52 -3.81 6.29
C HIS A 228 23.59 -2.42 6.94
N SER A 229 24.43 -1.52 6.42
CA SER A 229 24.55 -0.15 6.95
C SER A 229 23.28 0.68 6.78
N ASP A 230 22.56 0.53 5.66
CA ASP A 230 21.31 1.25 5.43
C ASP A 230 20.17 0.69 6.29
N LEU A 231 20.11 -0.63 6.48
CA LEU A 231 19.16 -1.27 7.41
C LEU A 231 19.38 -0.84 8.86
N GLU A 232 20.63 -0.74 9.32
CA GLU A 232 20.98 -0.19 10.64
C GLU A 232 20.54 1.28 10.77
N ALA A 233 20.69 2.09 9.72
CA ALA A 233 20.21 3.47 9.71
C ALA A 233 18.68 3.55 9.82
N LEU A 234 17.94 2.69 9.11
CA LEU A 234 16.48 2.60 9.23
C LEU A 234 16.05 2.13 10.63
N LEU A 235 16.76 1.17 11.23
CA LEU A 235 16.51 0.71 12.60
C LEU A 235 16.76 1.81 13.64
N ALA A 236 17.79 2.63 13.45
CA ALA A 236 18.07 3.78 14.30
C ALA A 236 16.94 4.80 14.24
N GLU A 237 16.48 5.18 13.04
CA GLU A 237 15.34 6.09 12.84
C GLU A 237 14.04 5.51 13.43
N LEU A 238 13.78 4.22 13.22
CA LEU A 238 12.63 3.54 13.81
C LEU A 238 12.72 3.51 15.35
N GLY A 239 13.93 3.42 15.90
CA GLY A 239 14.20 3.48 17.33
C GLY A 239 13.78 4.81 17.96
N LEU A 240 13.92 5.93 17.23
CA LEU A 240 13.45 7.25 17.69
C LEU A 240 11.93 7.31 17.90
N LEU A 241 11.18 6.41 17.27
CA LEU A 241 9.72 6.33 17.40
C LEU A 241 9.26 5.36 18.50
N HIS A 242 10.17 4.61 19.12
CA HIS A 242 9.84 3.51 20.03
C HIS A 242 9.03 3.95 21.26
N GLU A 243 9.40 5.06 21.90
CA GLU A 243 8.72 5.52 23.13
C GLU A 243 7.21 5.73 22.90
N ARG A 244 6.82 6.10 21.68
CA ARG A 244 5.42 6.44 21.33
C ARG A 244 4.70 5.33 20.59
N LEU A 245 5.40 4.54 19.78
CA LEU A 245 4.81 3.53 18.91
C LEU A 245 5.16 2.09 19.31
N GLY A 246 6.03 1.88 20.30
CA GLY A 246 6.56 0.57 20.69
C GLY A 246 5.51 -0.45 21.13
N SER A 247 4.35 0.00 21.60
CA SER A 247 3.23 -0.88 21.96
C SER A 247 2.33 -1.25 20.78
N ALA A 248 2.42 -0.53 19.64
CA ALA A 248 1.64 -0.82 18.46
C ALA A 248 2.15 -2.12 17.81
N GLU A 249 1.22 -3.02 17.47
CA GLU A 249 1.52 -4.29 16.81
C GLU A 249 2.29 -4.09 15.50
N ALA A 250 1.77 -3.25 14.60
CA ALA A 250 2.42 -2.92 13.34
C ALA A 250 3.86 -2.41 13.50
N TYR A 251 4.16 -1.67 14.58
CA TYR A 251 5.53 -1.23 14.87
C TYR A 251 6.42 -2.42 15.27
N ARG A 252 5.93 -3.29 16.16
CA ARG A 252 6.69 -4.46 16.64
C ARG A 252 6.97 -5.44 15.49
N ASP A 253 5.96 -5.73 14.68
CA ASP A 253 6.07 -6.65 13.55
C ASP A 253 7.05 -6.13 12.51
N PHE A 254 6.92 -4.85 12.13
CA PHE A 254 7.84 -4.24 11.18
C PHE A 254 9.27 -4.15 11.72
N ARG A 255 9.45 -3.83 13.00
CA ARG A 255 10.77 -3.86 13.64
C ARG A 255 11.40 -5.24 13.56
N GLN A 256 10.63 -6.29 13.85
CA GLN A 256 11.11 -7.68 13.76
C GLN A 256 11.54 -8.04 12.32
N VAL A 257 10.80 -7.58 11.31
CA VAL A 257 11.18 -7.76 9.90
C VAL A 257 12.52 -7.06 9.60
N LEU A 258 12.69 -5.80 9.99
CA LEU A 258 13.95 -5.08 9.78
C LEU A 258 15.11 -5.75 10.53
N ASP A 259 14.94 -6.10 11.80
CA ASP A 259 15.98 -6.81 12.58
C ASP A 259 16.40 -8.11 11.87
N SER A 260 15.44 -8.86 11.32
CA SER A 260 15.71 -10.11 10.59
C SER A 260 16.49 -9.88 9.30
N LEU A 261 16.13 -8.84 8.54
CA LEU A 261 16.85 -8.45 7.32
C LEU A 261 18.27 -7.98 7.63
N THR A 262 18.46 -7.22 8.73
CA THR A 262 19.76 -6.71 9.17
C THR A 262 20.72 -7.85 9.51
N VAL A 263 20.23 -8.86 10.24
CA VAL A 263 21.01 -10.08 10.55
C VAL A 263 21.38 -10.84 9.28
N ALA A 264 20.43 -11.05 8.36
CA ALA A 264 20.70 -11.72 7.11
C ALA A 264 21.75 -10.98 6.25
N ALA A 265 21.69 -9.64 6.20
CA ALA A 265 22.68 -8.83 5.49
C ALA A 265 24.08 -8.89 6.14
N ALA A 266 24.15 -8.96 7.47
CA ALA A 266 25.41 -9.11 8.20
C ALA A 266 26.09 -10.46 7.92
N GLU A 267 25.32 -11.55 7.82
CA GLU A 267 25.84 -12.88 7.49
C GLU A 267 26.42 -12.99 6.07
N LEU A 268 25.99 -12.09 5.18
CA LEU A 268 26.44 -12.03 3.77
C LEU A 268 27.61 -11.07 3.55
N ALA A 269 27.84 -10.13 4.47
CA ALA A 269 29.01 -9.27 4.44
C ALA A 269 30.26 -10.16 4.62
N PRO A 270 31.28 -10.05 3.76
CA PRO A 270 32.46 -10.89 3.86
C PRO A 270 33.07 -10.75 5.25
N SER A 271 33.13 -11.85 6.00
CA SER A 271 33.94 -11.92 7.21
C SER A 271 35.34 -11.49 6.80
N THR A 272 35.94 -10.54 7.52
CA THR A 272 37.36 -10.23 7.41
C THR A 272 38.15 -11.49 7.81
N GLY A 273 38.35 -12.39 6.83
CA GLY A 273 39.09 -13.62 6.97
C GLY A 273 40.56 -13.32 6.80
N TYR A 274 41.30 -13.29 7.92
CA TYR A 274 42.73 -13.50 7.87
C TYR A 274 42.99 -14.95 7.45
N SER A 275 43.73 -15.14 6.35
CA SER A 275 44.44 -16.39 6.07
C SER A 275 45.66 -16.44 7.00
N GLN A 276 45.84 -17.54 7.74
CA GLN A 276 47.20 -17.99 8.10
C GLN A 276 47.83 -18.72 6.91
#